data_AF-A0A938V7R7-F1
#
_entry.id   AF-A0A938V7R7-F1
#
_cell.length_a   1.000
_cell.length_b   1.000
_cell.length_c   1.000
_cell.angle_alpha   90.00
_cell.angle_beta   90.00
_cell.angle_gamma   90.00
#
_symmetry.space_group_name_H-M   'P 1'
#
loop_
_entity.id
_entity.type
_entity.pdbx_description
1 polymer ?
#
loop_
_entity_poly.entity_id
_entity_poly.type
_entity_poly.pdbx_seq_one_letter_code
_entity_poly.pdbx_strand_id
1 'polypeptide(L)'
;MNADPLTQPKVAVIGAGPGGYEAAIRLNQYEIPTILFEKERLGGVCLNWGCIPTKALVRSAELIHEMNAAVEYGIKPHPAVFDFKDIQTRKNKVVEQIVSGIELLIRKRKIPVINSAVISVEKGDRGFILTTAGGEQYGAEFVIIATGSIPQELQGVEADETNILTSTGMLALNELPKELVIIGGGVIGCEFASIFNALGVQVTIIEYLPRLVSTEDEEISKRLMMALKKSGIRINLSLGVESALIHDGKVRLMLSDGSELETEKVLLSVGRKPVCDLDWIGGKPETNKGFIVINEKMQTSLDGVYAIGDVTGKMLLAHTASKQGLLVAEQIKATLHDKEALHHNLIYSNIPRCTFTYPEVGSVGLTESEAKEQYGEIITGRF
;
A
#
# COMPACT_ATOMS: atom_id res chain seq x y z
N MET A 1 25.95 -0.27 23.11
CA MET A 1 27.00 0.76 23.19
C MET A 1 26.28 2.08 23.23
N ASN A 2 26.42 2.82 24.34
CA ASN A 2 25.74 4.09 24.55
C ASN A 2 26.33 5.11 23.58
N ALA A 3 25.52 5.57 22.63
CA ALA A 3 25.88 6.68 21.75
C ALA A 3 25.90 7.97 22.60
N ASP A 4 26.97 8.74 22.45
CA ASP A 4 27.11 10.07 23.00
C ASP A 4 25.94 10.96 22.55
N PRO A 5 25.24 11.68 23.46
CA PRO A 5 24.17 12.62 23.13
C PRO A 5 24.56 13.71 22.10
N LEU A 6 25.85 13.87 21.80
CA LEU A 6 26.38 14.87 20.86
C LEU A 6 26.82 14.33 19.48
N THR A 7 26.73 13.01 19.23
CA THR A 7 26.71 12.50 17.84
C THR A 7 25.27 12.44 17.33
N GLN A 8 24.62 13.60 17.22
CA GLN A 8 23.25 13.70 16.74
C GLN A 8 23.16 13.14 15.30
N PRO A 9 22.23 12.21 15.00
CA PRO A 9 22.00 11.83 13.61
C PRO A 9 21.63 13.08 12.81
N LYS A 10 22.15 13.19 11.58
CA LYS A 10 21.81 14.29 10.68
C LYS A 10 20.37 14.17 10.17
N VAL A 11 19.91 12.95 9.96
CA VAL A 11 18.56 12.67 9.43
C VAL A 11 17.82 11.67 10.31
N ALA A 12 16.58 11.99 10.66
CA ALA A 12 15.63 11.05 11.23
C ALA A 12 14.61 10.62 10.17
N VAL A 13 14.45 9.31 9.99
CA VAL A 13 13.42 8.74 9.10
C VAL A 13 12.35 8.08 9.96
N ILE A 14 11.10 8.54 9.85
CA ILE A 14 9.98 8.02 10.63
C ILE A 14 9.16 7.07 9.75
N GLY A 15 9.23 5.78 10.05
CA GLY A 15 8.59 4.69 9.29
C GLY A 15 9.58 4.00 8.36
N ALA A 16 9.60 2.66 8.38
CA ALA A 16 10.50 1.84 7.60
C ALA A 16 9.77 0.99 6.54
N GLY A 17 8.73 1.57 5.92
CA GLY A 17 8.19 1.09 4.65
C GLY A 17 9.14 1.32 3.46
N PRO A 18 8.74 0.95 2.22
CA PRO A 18 9.57 1.07 1.00
C PRO A 18 10.29 2.41 0.85
N GLY A 19 9.60 3.53 1.03
CA GLY A 19 10.24 4.84 0.98
C GLY A 19 11.25 5.09 2.10
N GLY A 20 10.90 4.74 3.34
CA GLY A 20 11.71 5.03 4.52
C GLY A 20 13.00 4.20 4.59
N TYR A 21 12.90 2.87 4.45
CA TYR A 21 14.11 2.05 4.53
C TYR A 21 15.05 2.29 3.34
N GLU A 22 14.53 2.56 2.13
CA GLU A 22 15.38 2.91 0.99
C GLU A 22 16.05 4.27 1.15
N ALA A 23 15.34 5.26 1.68
CA ALA A 23 15.94 6.55 2.03
C ALA A 23 17.06 6.38 3.06
N ALA A 24 16.84 5.61 4.12
CA ALA A 24 17.86 5.35 5.15
C ALA A 24 19.09 4.62 4.59
N ILE A 25 18.89 3.62 3.72
CA ILE A 25 20.00 2.93 3.03
C ILE A 25 20.77 3.90 2.14
N ARG A 26 20.07 4.75 1.37
CA ARG A 26 20.70 5.69 0.45
C ARG A 26 21.49 6.78 1.20
N LEU A 27 20.94 7.32 2.27
CA LEU A 27 21.64 8.27 3.13
C LEU A 27 22.90 7.65 3.76
N ASN A 28 22.81 6.39 4.22
CA ASN A 28 23.98 5.65 4.70
C ASN A 28 25.05 5.45 3.61
N GLN A 29 24.66 5.20 2.36
CA GLN A 29 25.59 5.12 1.22
C GLN A 29 26.28 6.46 0.92
N TYR A 30 25.64 7.57 1.28
CA TYR A 30 26.24 8.91 1.22
C TYR A 30 27.00 9.29 2.50
N GLU A 31 27.17 8.34 3.42
CA GLU A 31 27.85 8.54 4.70
C GLU A 31 27.18 9.61 5.58
N ILE A 32 25.89 9.86 5.37
CA ILE A 32 25.09 10.79 6.17
C ILE A 32 24.54 10.06 7.39
N PRO A 33 24.89 10.49 8.63
CA PRO A 33 24.39 9.86 9.85
C PRO A 33 22.86 9.87 9.90
N THR A 34 22.26 8.69 9.91
CA THR A 34 20.80 8.52 9.80
C THR A 34 20.29 7.60 10.89
N ILE A 35 19.17 7.95 11.51
CA ILE A 35 18.42 7.09 12.43
C ILE A 35 17.07 6.74 11.81
N LEU A 36 16.66 5.48 11.92
CA LEU A 36 15.40 4.97 11.39
C LEU A 36 14.48 4.57 12.55
N PHE A 37 13.25 5.07 12.56
CA PHE A 37 12.22 4.70 13.54
C PHE A 37 11.21 3.77 12.87
N GLU A 38 10.93 2.63 13.49
CA GLU A 38 9.90 1.70 13.06
C GLU A 38 9.20 1.14 14.28
N LYS A 39 7.87 1.19 14.31
CA LYS A 39 7.08 0.71 15.46
C LYS A 39 6.72 -0.76 15.35
N GLU A 40 6.76 -1.32 14.14
CA GLU A 40 6.47 -2.72 13.84
C GLU A 40 7.71 -3.39 13.23
N ARG A 41 7.54 -4.15 12.14
CA ARG A 41 8.62 -4.83 11.42
C ARG A 41 9.04 -3.99 10.20
N LEU A 42 10.35 -3.99 9.91
CA LEU A 42 10.89 -3.34 8.72
C LEU A 42 10.19 -3.83 7.44
N GLY A 43 10.14 -2.97 6.43
CA GLY A 43 9.44 -3.22 5.17
C GLY A 43 8.02 -2.68 5.11
N GLY A 44 7.47 -2.28 6.27
CA GLY A 44 6.14 -1.67 6.40
C GLY A 44 5.03 -2.52 5.78
N VAL A 45 3.94 -1.85 5.36
CA VAL A 45 2.76 -2.52 4.80
C VAL A 45 3.12 -3.36 3.57
N CYS A 46 3.90 -2.84 2.62
CA CYS A 46 4.11 -3.52 1.35
C CYS A 46 4.78 -4.89 1.49
N LEU A 47 5.80 -5.03 2.35
CA LEU A 47 6.49 -6.31 2.52
C LEU A 47 5.73 -7.25 3.48
N ASN A 48 5.12 -6.72 4.54
CA ASN A 48 4.53 -7.53 5.60
C ASN A 48 3.04 -7.87 5.37
N TRP A 49 2.26 -6.91 4.85
CA TRP A 49 0.79 -6.94 4.86
C TRP A 49 0.14 -6.42 3.56
N GLY A 50 0.89 -6.42 2.46
CA GLY A 50 0.46 -5.80 1.20
C GLY A 50 1.04 -6.52 0.00
N CYS A 51 1.86 -5.82 -0.79
CA CYS A 51 2.39 -6.29 -2.07
C CYS A 51 2.92 -7.74 -2.02
N ILE A 52 3.88 -8.04 -1.15
CA ILE A 52 4.55 -9.34 -1.13
C ILE A 52 3.61 -10.49 -0.77
N PRO A 53 2.89 -10.48 0.38
CA PRO A 53 1.98 -11.56 0.71
C PRO A 53 0.83 -11.70 -0.29
N THR A 54 0.26 -10.60 -0.78
CA THR A 54 -0.80 -10.67 -1.81
C THR A 54 -0.28 -11.30 -3.10
N LYS A 55 0.90 -10.89 -3.59
CA LYS A 55 1.45 -11.42 -4.86
C LYS A 55 1.93 -12.86 -4.72
N ALA A 56 2.35 -13.25 -3.52
CA ALA A 56 2.55 -14.65 -3.23
C ALA A 56 1.24 -15.44 -3.40
N LEU A 57 0.10 -14.97 -2.85
CA LEU A 57 -1.19 -15.63 -3.04
C LEU A 57 -1.66 -15.62 -4.50
N VAL A 58 -1.49 -14.50 -5.22
CA VAL A 58 -1.78 -14.41 -6.67
C VAL A 58 -1.08 -15.53 -7.41
N ARG A 59 0.22 -15.77 -7.17
CA ARG A 59 0.93 -16.83 -7.90
C ARG A 59 0.37 -18.23 -7.65
N SER A 60 -0.18 -18.49 -6.46
CA SER A 60 -0.89 -19.75 -6.19
C SER A 60 -2.22 -19.83 -6.95
N ALA A 61 -2.97 -18.73 -7.00
CA ALA A 61 -4.22 -18.63 -7.75
C ALA A 61 -4.02 -18.77 -9.28
N GLU A 62 -2.99 -18.13 -9.82
CA GLU A 62 -2.60 -18.27 -11.23
C GLU A 62 -2.31 -19.71 -11.62
N LEU A 63 -1.56 -20.45 -10.81
CA LEU A 63 -1.25 -21.85 -11.08
C LEU A 63 -2.52 -22.70 -11.12
N ILE A 64 -3.49 -22.42 -10.25
CA ILE A 64 -4.81 -23.10 -10.26
C ILE A 64 -5.56 -22.76 -11.56
N HIS A 65 -5.55 -21.51 -12.00
CA HIS A 65 -6.14 -21.12 -13.28
C HIS A 65 -5.47 -21.81 -14.47
N GLU A 66 -4.12 -21.82 -14.52
CA GLU A 66 -3.34 -22.50 -15.56
C GLU A 66 -3.66 -24.00 -15.62
N MET A 67 -3.74 -24.68 -14.46
CA MET A 67 -4.10 -26.10 -14.38
C MET A 67 -5.52 -26.37 -14.90
N ASN A 68 -6.49 -25.51 -14.57
CA ASN A 68 -7.86 -25.64 -15.04
C ASN A 68 -7.97 -25.37 -16.55
N ALA A 69 -7.18 -24.44 -17.08
CA ALA A 69 -7.14 -24.09 -18.50
C ALA A 69 -6.34 -25.09 -19.36
N ALA A 70 -5.59 -26.02 -18.75
CA ALA A 70 -4.73 -26.97 -19.45
C ALA A 70 -5.47 -27.82 -20.50
N VAL A 71 -6.78 -28.03 -20.33
CA VAL A 71 -7.65 -28.73 -21.30
C VAL A 71 -7.71 -28.03 -22.66
N GLU A 72 -7.59 -26.71 -22.71
CA GLU A 72 -7.56 -25.93 -23.96
C GLU A 72 -6.30 -26.25 -24.79
N TYR A 73 -5.25 -26.74 -24.13
CA TYR A 73 -3.99 -27.16 -24.74
C TYR A 73 -3.92 -28.69 -24.98
N GLY A 74 -5.04 -29.40 -24.86
CA GLY A 74 -5.11 -30.84 -25.04
C GLY A 74 -4.52 -31.66 -23.89
N ILE A 75 -4.22 -31.04 -22.75
CA ILE A 75 -3.78 -31.73 -21.53
C ILE A 75 -5.04 -32.17 -20.78
N LYS A 76 -5.15 -33.46 -20.47
CA LYS A 76 -6.32 -33.99 -19.77
C LYS A 76 -6.53 -33.27 -18.44
N PRO A 77 -7.77 -32.85 -18.12
CA PRO A 77 -8.04 -32.10 -16.91
C PRO A 77 -7.74 -32.96 -15.69
N HIS A 78 -6.95 -32.40 -14.77
CA HIS A 78 -6.79 -32.92 -13.42
C HIS A 78 -7.15 -31.79 -12.45
N PRO A 79 -8.15 -31.98 -11.57
CA PRO A 79 -8.50 -30.95 -10.59
C PRO A 79 -7.28 -30.54 -9.78
N ALA A 80 -7.10 -29.23 -9.57
CA ALA A 80 -6.10 -28.71 -8.65
C ALA A 80 -6.53 -29.08 -7.22
N VAL A 81 -5.78 -29.99 -6.58
CA VAL A 81 -5.95 -30.31 -5.16
C VAL A 81 -4.95 -29.48 -4.39
N PHE A 82 -5.42 -28.67 -3.45
CA PHE A 82 -4.59 -27.77 -2.65
C PHE A 82 -5.03 -27.76 -1.19
N ASP A 83 -4.09 -27.45 -0.30
CA ASP A 83 -4.34 -27.14 1.09
C ASP A 83 -4.07 -25.64 1.33
N PHE A 84 -5.05 -24.93 1.89
CA PHE A 84 -4.93 -23.49 2.09
C PHE A 84 -3.89 -23.13 3.17
N LYS A 85 -3.68 -23.98 4.18
CA LYS A 85 -2.65 -23.78 5.20
C LYS A 85 -1.24 -23.92 4.61
N ASP A 86 -1.06 -24.83 3.65
CA ASP A 86 0.20 -24.94 2.91
C ASP A 86 0.46 -23.71 2.02
N ILE A 87 -0.57 -23.19 1.35
CA ILE A 87 -0.49 -21.92 0.58
C ILE A 87 -0.09 -20.76 1.51
N GLN A 88 -0.75 -20.65 2.68
CA GLN A 88 -0.45 -19.62 3.68
C GLN A 88 0.98 -19.78 4.24
N THR A 89 1.43 -21.00 4.49
CA THR A 89 2.79 -21.30 4.94
C THR A 89 3.82 -20.85 3.89
N ARG A 90 3.59 -21.12 2.60
CA ARG A 90 4.46 -20.66 1.52
C ARG A 90 4.49 -19.14 1.44
N LYS A 91 3.33 -18.46 1.50
CA LYS A 91 3.24 -16.99 1.54
C LYS A 91 4.07 -16.41 2.69
N ASN A 92 3.90 -16.95 3.90
CA ASN A 92 4.65 -16.50 5.08
C ASN A 92 6.16 -16.71 4.92
N LYS A 93 6.59 -17.83 4.33
CA LYS A 93 8.00 -18.07 4.02
C LYS A 93 8.58 -17.03 3.05
N VAL A 94 7.82 -16.63 2.03
CA VAL A 94 8.26 -15.59 1.07
C VAL A 94 8.40 -14.23 1.77
N VAL A 95 7.43 -13.85 2.61
CA VAL A 95 7.50 -12.63 3.43
C VAL A 95 8.74 -12.68 4.33
N GLU A 96 8.92 -13.78 5.07
CA GLU A 96 10.05 -13.94 6.00
C GLU A 96 11.40 -13.81 5.30
N GLN A 97 11.56 -14.45 4.15
CA GLN A 97 12.80 -14.38 3.37
C GLN A 97 13.11 -12.93 2.92
N ILE A 98 12.11 -12.20 2.45
CA ILE A 98 12.31 -10.85 1.93
C ILE A 98 12.58 -9.86 3.08
N VAL A 99 11.77 -9.91 4.13
CA VAL A 99 11.89 -8.96 5.25
C VAL A 99 13.17 -9.18 6.05
N SER A 100 13.53 -10.44 6.34
CA SER A 100 14.82 -10.76 6.99
C SER A 100 16.04 -10.35 6.14
N GLY A 101 15.90 -10.36 4.80
CA GLY A 101 16.90 -9.81 3.88
C GLY A 101 17.12 -8.31 4.08
N ILE A 102 16.05 -7.53 4.25
CA ILE A 102 16.12 -6.09 4.55
C ILE A 102 16.71 -5.85 5.94
N GLU A 103 16.26 -6.59 6.95
CA GLU A 103 16.80 -6.51 8.32
C GLU A 103 18.31 -6.80 8.34
N LEU A 104 18.76 -7.82 7.61
CA LEU A 104 20.17 -8.14 7.46
C LEU A 104 20.95 -7.01 6.78
N LEU A 105 20.38 -6.40 5.73
CA LEU A 105 21.02 -5.31 5.00
C LEU A 105 21.19 -4.07 5.90
N ILE A 106 20.14 -3.66 6.61
CA ILE A 106 20.15 -2.53 7.56
C ILE A 106 21.19 -2.78 8.67
N ARG A 107 21.21 -3.99 9.24
CA ARG A 107 22.20 -4.38 10.26
C ARG A 107 23.63 -4.37 9.73
N LYS A 108 23.89 -4.92 8.53
CA LYS A 108 25.22 -4.91 7.90
C LYS A 108 25.73 -3.49 7.64
N ARG A 109 24.82 -2.57 7.33
CA ARG A 109 25.10 -1.14 7.14
C ARG A 109 25.24 -0.34 8.44
N LYS A 110 24.99 -0.97 9.59
CA LYS A 110 25.02 -0.35 10.93
C LYS A 110 24.13 0.89 11.03
N ILE A 111 23.01 0.90 10.32
CA ILE A 111 22.02 1.96 10.44
C ILE A 111 21.28 1.75 11.77
N PRO A 112 21.32 2.72 12.72
CA PRO A 112 20.54 2.64 13.95
C PRO A 112 19.04 2.56 13.66
N VAL A 113 18.38 1.56 14.25
CA VAL A 113 16.93 1.39 14.20
C VAL A 113 16.38 1.47 15.61
N ILE A 114 15.42 2.37 15.81
CA ILE A 114 14.66 2.49 17.06
C ILE A 114 13.32 1.82 16.85
N ASN A 115 13.10 0.72 17.58
CA ASN A 115 11.88 -0.07 17.51
C ASN A 115 10.78 0.56 18.37
N SER A 116 10.35 1.77 18.02
CA SER A 116 9.33 2.53 18.75
C SER A 116 8.63 3.51 17.82
N ALA A 117 7.35 3.78 18.11
CA ALA A 117 6.63 4.86 17.45
C ALA A 117 7.21 6.21 17.87
N VAL A 118 7.41 7.11 16.92
CA VAL A 118 7.57 8.54 17.22
C VAL A 118 6.17 9.11 17.44
N ILE A 119 6.00 9.84 18.54
CA ILE A 119 4.71 10.44 18.92
C ILE A 119 4.70 11.95 18.74
N SER A 120 5.86 12.61 18.81
CA SER A 120 5.96 14.05 18.59
C SER A 120 7.25 14.45 17.88
N VAL A 121 7.16 15.57 17.17
CA VAL A 121 8.29 16.25 16.54
C VAL A 121 8.23 17.72 16.93
N GLU A 122 9.27 18.19 17.61
CA GLU A 122 9.43 19.56 18.06
C GLU A 122 10.48 20.28 17.21
N LYS A 123 10.16 21.47 16.71
CA LYS A 123 11.12 22.36 16.05
C LYS A 123 11.95 23.10 17.10
N GLY A 124 13.25 22.82 17.14
CA GLY A 124 14.23 23.54 17.95
C GLY A 124 15.09 24.51 17.15
N ASP A 125 16.01 25.20 17.83
CA ASP A 125 16.87 26.23 17.21
C ASP A 125 17.83 25.69 16.13
N ARG A 126 18.20 24.41 16.21
CA ARG A 126 19.22 23.77 15.35
C ARG A 126 18.71 22.51 14.63
N GLY A 127 17.40 22.33 14.53
CA GLY A 127 16.78 21.15 13.92
C GLY A 127 15.52 20.74 14.66
N PHE A 128 15.36 19.43 14.85
CA PHE A 128 14.16 18.81 15.38
C PHE A 128 14.49 17.87 16.54
N ILE A 129 13.56 17.76 17.49
CA ILE A 129 13.59 16.78 18.58
C ILE A 129 12.41 15.84 18.37
N LEU A 130 12.70 14.55 18.19
CA LEU A 130 11.70 13.49 18.05
C LEU A 130 11.53 12.81 19.41
N THR A 131 10.30 12.68 19.88
CA THR A 131 9.99 11.92 21.11
C THR A 131 9.32 10.60 20.75
N THR A 132 9.83 9.49 21.28
CA THR A 132 9.22 8.17 21.09
C THR A 132 8.10 7.92 22.09
N ALA A 133 7.25 6.92 21.84
CA ALA A 133 6.22 6.49 22.77
C ALA A 133 6.78 6.07 24.14
N GLY A 134 8.05 5.66 24.20
CA GLY A 134 8.77 5.36 25.44
C GLY A 134 9.31 6.59 26.18
N GLY A 135 9.12 7.80 25.63
CA GLY A 135 9.62 9.06 26.20
C GLY A 135 11.08 9.38 25.88
N GLU A 136 11.75 8.56 25.07
CA GLU A 136 13.13 8.82 24.63
C GLU A 136 13.14 9.95 23.58
N GLN A 137 14.15 10.81 23.64
CA GLN A 137 14.30 11.95 22.75
C GLN A 137 15.53 11.81 21.86
N TYR A 138 15.37 12.18 20.59
CA TYR A 138 16.41 12.10 19.57
C TYR A 138 16.45 13.40 18.76
N GLY A 139 17.63 14.00 18.62
CA GLY A 139 17.83 15.20 17.80
C GLY A 139 18.15 14.84 16.35
N ALA A 140 17.65 15.62 15.39
CA ALA A 140 18.02 15.53 13.97
C ALA A 140 17.97 16.90 13.27
N GLU A 141 18.78 17.11 12.23
CA GLU A 141 18.74 18.33 11.41
C GLU A 141 17.61 18.26 10.37
N PHE A 142 17.42 17.08 9.79
CA PHE A 142 16.36 16.80 8.82
C PHE A 142 15.43 15.68 9.29
N VAL A 143 14.16 15.77 8.94
CA VAL A 143 13.15 14.74 9.21
C VAL A 143 12.52 14.27 7.90
N ILE A 144 12.48 12.96 7.69
CA ILE A 144 11.74 12.33 6.59
C ILE A 144 10.54 11.58 7.17
N ILE A 145 9.34 12.05 6.86
CA ILE A 145 8.08 11.42 7.26
C ILE A 145 7.71 10.36 6.21
N ALA A 146 7.79 9.08 6.60
CA ALA A 146 7.47 7.91 5.78
C ALA A 146 6.47 6.98 6.51
N THR A 147 5.56 7.57 7.27
CA THR A 147 4.57 6.89 8.14
C THR A 147 3.50 6.12 7.38
N GLY A 148 3.39 6.33 6.07
CA GLY A 148 2.55 5.54 5.19
C GLY A 148 1.05 5.80 5.35
N SER A 149 0.26 4.74 5.24
CA SER A 149 -1.20 4.78 5.24
C SER A 149 -1.78 3.54 5.93
N ILE A 150 -3.06 3.62 6.30
CA ILE A 150 -3.86 2.52 6.85
C ILE A 150 -5.17 2.37 6.05
N PRO A 151 -5.86 1.21 6.14
CA PRO A 151 -7.18 1.05 5.52
C PRO A 151 -8.14 2.17 5.88
N GLN A 152 -8.92 2.61 4.89
CA GLN A 152 -9.98 3.61 5.09
C GLN A 152 -11.20 2.96 5.76
N GLU A 153 -11.79 3.67 6.70
CA GLU A 153 -13.05 3.28 7.34
C GLU A 153 -14.24 3.67 6.47
N LEU A 154 -15.33 2.89 6.56
CA LEU A 154 -16.62 3.20 5.97
C LEU A 154 -17.62 3.42 7.11
N GLN A 155 -18.28 4.58 7.12
CA GLN A 155 -19.31 4.86 8.12
C GLN A 155 -20.39 3.77 8.08
N GLY A 156 -20.74 3.22 9.25
CA GLY A 156 -21.72 2.13 9.37
C GLY A 156 -21.15 0.72 9.19
N VAL A 157 -19.86 0.58 8.84
CA VAL A 157 -19.17 -0.70 8.67
C VAL A 157 -17.82 -0.67 9.38
N GLU A 158 -17.75 -1.32 10.54
CA GLU A 158 -16.52 -1.44 11.33
C GLU A 158 -15.86 -2.79 11.09
N ALA A 159 -14.55 -2.78 10.83
CA ALA A 159 -13.77 -4.00 10.72
C ALA A 159 -13.47 -4.57 12.12
N ASP A 160 -13.80 -5.84 12.35
CA ASP A 160 -13.52 -6.60 13.57
C ASP A 160 -12.32 -7.56 13.40
N GLU A 161 -11.73 -7.59 12.21
CA GLU A 161 -10.68 -8.52 11.77
C GLU A 161 -11.01 -10.00 11.99
N THR A 162 -12.31 -10.31 12.12
CA THR A 162 -12.85 -11.66 12.30
C THR A 162 -13.84 -11.98 11.19
N ASN A 163 -14.93 -11.21 11.09
CA ASN A 163 -15.98 -11.36 10.08
C ASN A 163 -15.93 -10.24 9.03
N ILE A 164 -15.61 -9.03 9.45
CA ILE A 164 -15.38 -7.86 8.59
C ILE A 164 -13.89 -7.54 8.68
N LEU A 165 -13.18 -7.87 7.61
CA LEU A 165 -11.73 -7.90 7.54
C LEU A 165 -11.22 -6.71 6.72
N THR A 166 -10.07 -6.17 7.11
CA THR A 166 -9.29 -5.36 6.18
C THR A 166 -8.41 -6.25 5.31
N SER A 167 -7.61 -5.67 4.41
CA SER A 167 -6.60 -6.42 3.66
C SER A 167 -5.62 -7.17 4.58
N THR A 168 -5.34 -6.64 5.78
CA THR A 168 -4.45 -7.29 6.76
C THR A 168 -5.09 -8.57 7.29
N GLY A 169 -6.36 -8.51 7.75
CA GLY A 169 -7.09 -9.68 8.20
C GLY A 169 -7.24 -10.74 7.11
N MET A 170 -7.53 -10.33 5.88
CA MET A 170 -7.62 -11.26 4.73
C MET A 170 -6.31 -12.04 4.50
N LEU A 171 -5.15 -11.40 4.65
CA LEU A 171 -3.85 -12.06 4.51
C LEU A 171 -3.49 -12.97 5.69
N ALA A 172 -4.17 -12.79 6.82
CA ALA A 172 -4.00 -13.57 8.05
C ALA A 172 -5.01 -14.72 8.20
N LEU A 173 -5.95 -14.88 7.26
CA LEU A 173 -6.94 -15.97 7.29
C LEU A 173 -6.27 -17.35 7.35
N ASN A 174 -6.78 -18.22 8.22
CA ASN A 174 -6.28 -19.59 8.37
C ASN A 174 -7.13 -20.61 7.59
N GLU A 175 -8.35 -20.23 7.21
CA GLU A 175 -9.32 -21.07 6.52
C GLU A 175 -10.05 -20.24 5.46
N LEU A 176 -10.49 -20.91 4.39
CA LEU A 176 -11.25 -20.25 3.33
C LEU A 176 -12.72 -20.13 3.75
N PRO A 177 -13.34 -18.94 3.67
CA PRO A 177 -14.77 -18.84 3.81
C PRO A 177 -15.47 -19.45 2.60
N LYS A 178 -16.73 -19.85 2.75
CA LYS A 178 -17.56 -20.29 1.63
C LYS A 178 -17.99 -19.10 0.76
N GLU A 179 -18.29 -17.98 1.41
CA GLU A 179 -18.81 -16.76 0.80
C GLU A 179 -18.01 -15.54 1.28
N LEU A 180 -17.63 -14.69 0.32
CA LEU A 180 -16.89 -13.46 0.57
C LEU A 180 -17.56 -12.30 -0.19
N VAL A 181 -17.95 -11.26 0.54
CA VAL A 181 -18.33 -9.97 -0.06
C VAL A 181 -17.16 -9.00 0.06
N ILE A 182 -16.82 -8.32 -1.02
CA ILE A 182 -15.79 -7.31 -1.08
C ILE A 182 -16.46 -5.95 -1.30
N ILE A 183 -16.30 -5.06 -0.33
CA ILE A 183 -16.79 -3.68 -0.40
C ILE A 183 -15.67 -2.82 -0.98
N GLY A 184 -15.83 -2.38 -2.23
CA GLY A 184 -14.83 -1.66 -2.99
C GLY A 184 -14.21 -2.51 -4.11
N GLY A 185 -14.43 -2.10 -5.36
CA GLY A 185 -13.94 -2.67 -6.60
C GLY A 185 -12.67 -2.01 -7.12
N GLY A 186 -11.86 -1.42 -6.23
CA GLY A 186 -10.51 -0.93 -6.55
C GLY A 186 -9.49 -2.05 -6.74
N VAL A 187 -8.21 -1.68 -6.88
CA VAL A 187 -7.08 -2.60 -7.13
C VAL A 187 -7.05 -3.74 -6.10
N ILE A 188 -7.02 -3.40 -4.80
CA ILE A 188 -6.94 -4.38 -3.71
C ILE A 188 -8.15 -5.32 -3.73
N GLY A 189 -9.35 -4.76 -3.84
CA GLY A 189 -10.59 -5.55 -3.89
C GLY A 189 -10.63 -6.53 -5.06
N CYS A 190 -10.23 -6.08 -6.26
CA CYS A 190 -10.19 -6.96 -7.43
C CYS A 190 -9.14 -8.07 -7.31
N GLU A 191 -7.95 -7.79 -6.76
CA GLU A 191 -6.93 -8.83 -6.53
C GLU A 191 -7.43 -9.90 -5.56
N PHE A 192 -8.00 -9.51 -4.42
CA PHE A 192 -8.58 -10.46 -3.48
C PHE A 192 -9.74 -11.23 -4.09
N ALA A 193 -10.57 -10.58 -4.92
CA ALA A 193 -11.65 -11.26 -5.63
C ALA A 193 -11.11 -12.37 -6.53
N SER A 194 -10.08 -12.05 -7.32
CA SER A 194 -9.43 -13.00 -8.22
C SER A 194 -8.80 -14.16 -7.45
N ILE A 195 -8.07 -13.87 -6.36
CA ILE A 195 -7.40 -14.89 -5.54
C ILE A 195 -8.41 -15.84 -4.91
N PHE A 196 -9.42 -15.31 -4.21
CA PHE A 196 -10.35 -16.14 -3.44
C PHE A 196 -11.31 -16.91 -4.36
N ASN A 197 -11.70 -16.34 -5.50
CA ASN A 197 -12.48 -17.07 -6.51
C ASN A 197 -11.69 -18.25 -7.09
N ALA A 198 -10.39 -18.08 -7.38
CA ALA A 198 -9.54 -19.17 -7.84
C ALA A 198 -9.41 -20.31 -6.81
N LEU A 199 -9.47 -19.95 -5.52
CA LEU A 199 -9.46 -20.88 -4.39
C LEU A 199 -10.86 -21.45 -4.08
N GLY A 200 -11.86 -21.22 -4.92
CA GLY A 200 -13.19 -21.81 -4.82
C GLY A 200 -14.18 -21.09 -3.90
N VAL A 201 -13.84 -19.89 -3.41
CA VAL A 201 -14.76 -19.06 -2.62
C VAL A 201 -15.79 -18.40 -3.54
N GLN A 202 -17.05 -18.33 -3.10
CA GLN A 202 -18.07 -17.55 -3.79
C GLN A 202 -17.87 -16.06 -3.51
N VAL A 203 -17.41 -15.32 -4.51
CA VAL A 203 -17.07 -13.90 -4.34
C VAL A 203 -18.14 -12.98 -4.94
N THR A 204 -18.52 -11.96 -4.18
CA THR A 204 -19.31 -10.82 -4.66
C THR A 204 -18.56 -9.51 -4.42
N ILE A 205 -18.41 -8.66 -5.43
CA ILE A 205 -17.90 -7.30 -5.30
C ILE A 205 -19.09 -6.33 -5.29
N ILE A 206 -19.12 -5.45 -4.30
CA ILE A 206 -20.02 -4.29 -4.23
C ILE A 206 -19.17 -3.03 -4.40
N GLU A 207 -19.40 -2.29 -5.48
CA GLU A 207 -18.70 -1.06 -5.81
C GLU A 207 -19.69 0.09 -5.97
N TYR A 208 -19.43 1.17 -5.25
CA TYR A 208 -20.24 2.39 -5.28
C TYR A 208 -20.10 3.14 -6.60
N LEU A 209 -18.94 3.07 -7.24
CA LEU A 209 -18.66 3.67 -8.53
C LEU A 209 -19.28 2.84 -9.68
N PRO A 210 -19.48 3.45 -10.86
CA PRO A 210 -20.04 2.76 -12.02
C PRO A 210 -19.05 1.79 -12.71
N ARG A 211 -17.80 1.70 -12.25
CA ARG A 211 -16.72 0.88 -12.85
C ARG A 211 -15.77 0.34 -11.79
N LEU A 212 -15.27 -0.86 -12.01
CA LEU A 212 -14.11 -1.40 -11.29
C LEU A 212 -12.84 -0.66 -11.69
N VAL A 213 -11.84 -0.65 -10.79
CA VAL A 213 -10.52 -0.03 -11.01
C VAL A 213 -10.65 1.31 -11.75
N SER A 214 -11.47 2.21 -11.20
CA SER A 214 -11.92 3.44 -11.88
C SER A 214 -10.80 4.43 -12.24
N THR A 215 -9.60 4.23 -11.67
CA THR A 215 -8.36 4.95 -12.02
C THR A 215 -7.70 4.43 -13.30
N GLU A 216 -8.18 3.33 -13.86
CA GLU A 216 -7.74 2.79 -15.14
C GLU A 216 -8.64 3.27 -16.28
N ASP A 217 -8.12 3.12 -17.50
CA ASP A 217 -8.86 3.43 -18.72
C ASP A 217 -10.19 2.66 -18.79
N GLU A 218 -11.23 3.30 -19.29
CA GLU A 218 -12.58 2.74 -19.34
C GLU A 218 -12.65 1.42 -20.11
N GLU A 219 -11.92 1.30 -21.22
CA GLU A 219 -11.90 0.06 -21.99
C GLU A 219 -11.29 -1.09 -21.18
N ILE A 220 -10.24 -0.80 -20.41
CA ILE A 220 -9.55 -1.77 -19.56
C ILE A 220 -10.43 -2.19 -18.38
N SER A 221 -11.06 -1.24 -17.68
CA SER A 221 -12.03 -1.54 -16.61
C SER A 221 -13.14 -2.46 -17.10
N LYS A 222 -13.67 -2.20 -18.30
CA LYS A 222 -14.75 -3.00 -18.90
C LYS A 222 -14.29 -4.42 -19.24
N ARG A 223 -13.11 -4.57 -19.85
CA ARG A 223 -12.54 -5.89 -20.19
C ARG A 223 -12.26 -6.71 -18.93
N LEU A 224 -11.70 -6.09 -17.89
CA LEU A 224 -11.47 -6.75 -16.61
C LEU A 224 -12.79 -7.23 -15.99
N MET A 225 -13.80 -6.36 -15.92
CA MET A 225 -15.12 -6.73 -15.39
C MET A 225 -15.73 -7.93 -16.13
N MET A 226 -15.63 -7.98 -17.46
CA MET A 226 -16.11 -9.12 -18.24
C MET A 226 -15.35 -10.41 -17.91
N ALA A 227 -14.03 -10.34 -17.73
CA ALA A 227 -13.23 -11.50 -17.37
C ALA A 227 -13.55 -12.01 -15.95
N LEU A 228 -13.67 -11.11 -14.97
CA LEU A 228 -14.04 -11.47 -13.59
C LEU A 228 -15.45 -12.07 -13.50
N LYS A 229 -16.42 -11.53 -14.26
CA LYS A 229 -17.77 -12.14 -14.34
C LYS A 229 -17.71 -13.54 -14.98
N LYS A 230 -16.92 -13.72 -16.04
CA LYS A 230 -16.74 -15.01 -16.70
C LYS A 230 -16.10 -16.05 -15.78
N SER A 231 -15.25 -15.64 -14.84
CA SER A 231 -14.64 -16.53 -13.85
C SER A 231 -15.56 -16.89 -12.68
N GLY A 232 -16.77 -16.33 -12.60
CA GLY A 232 -17.78 -16.66 -11.59
C GLY A 232 -17.98 -15.60 -10.51
N ILE A 233 -17.25 -14.47 -10.56
CA ILE A 233 -17.36 -13.40 -9.57
C ILE A 233 -18.62 -12.58 -9.84
N ARG A 234 -19.45 -12.38 -8.81
CA ARG A 234 -20.61 -11.49 -8.88
C ARG A 234 -20.15 -10.05 -8.68
N ILE A 235 -20.67 -9.12 -9.47
CA ILE A 235 -20.21 -7.73 -9.46
C ILE A 235 -21.42 -6.81 -9.55
N ASN A 236 -21.63 -6.04 -8.48
CA ASN A 236 -22.66 -5.03 -8.35
C ASN A 236 -21.99 -3.65 -8.35
N LEU A 237 -22.28 -2.85 -9.37
CA LEU A 237 -21.73 -1.51 -9.56
C LEU A 237 -22.82 -0.48 -9.24
N SER A 238 -22.41 0.76 -8.94
CA SER A 238 -23.34 1.82 -8.53
C SER A 238 -24.21 1.43 -7.33
N LEU A 239 -23.65 0.63 -6.42
CA LEU A 239 -24.34 0.11 -5.24
C LEU A 239 -23.47 0.35 -4.00
N GLY A 240 -24.02 1.04 -3.01
CA GLY A 240 -23.36 1.29 -1.73
C GLY A 240 -23.74 0.26 -0.67
N VAL A 241 -22.89 0.14 0.34
CA VAL A 241 -23.21 -0.53 1.62
C VAL A 241 -23.42 0.55 2.66
N GLU A 242 -24.57 0.53 3.33
CA GLU A 242 -24.94 1.53 4.33
C GLU A 242 -24.63 1.08 5.75
N SER A 243 -24.80 -0.21 6.03
CA SER A 243 -24.44 -0.79 7.33
C SER A 243 -24.12 -2.27 7.23
N ALA A 244 -23.36 -2.76 8.21
CA ALA A 244 -23.05 -4.18 8.39
C ALA A 244 -23.36 -4.60 9.82
N LEU A 245 -24.12 -5.68 9.98
CA LEU A 245 -24.45 -6.26 11.28
C LEU A 245 -24.05 -7.72 11.31
N ILE A 246 -23.43 -8.15 12.41
CA ILE A 246 -23.07 -9.54 12.63
C ILE A 246 -24.26 -10.23 13.31
N HIS A 247 -24.78 -11.28 12.68
CA HIS A 247 -25.89 -12.07 13.19
C HIS A 247 -25.62 -13.55 12.92
N ASP A 248 -25.73 -14.40 13.95
CA ASP A 248 -25.51 -15.85 13.85
C ASP A 248 -24.20 -16.27 13.15
N GLY A 249 -23.13 -15.51 13.38
CA GLY A 249 -21.81 -15.78 12.78
C GLY A 249 -21.69 -15.44 11.29
N LYS A 250 -22.70 -14.78 10.71
CA LYS A 250 -22.66 -14.19 9.36
C LYS A 250 -22.71 -12.67 9.44
N VAL A 251 -22.33 -12.02 8.34
CA VAL A 251 -22.47 -10.58 8.16
C VAL A 251 -23.66 -10.30 7.27
N ARG A 252 -24.63 -9.54 7.79
CA ARG A 252 -25.77 -9.01 7.04
C ARG A 252 -25.48 -7.56 6.66
N LEU A 253 -25.45 -7.30 5.36
CA LEU A 253 -25.19 -5.99 4.76
C LEU A 253 -26.52 -5.36 4.32
N MET A 254 -26.74 -4.11 4.70
CA MET A 254 -27.79 -3.27 4.15
C MET A 254 -27.23 -2.46 2.98
N LEU A 255 -27.90 -2.53 1.82
CA LEU A 255 -27.44 -1.88 0.59
C LEU A 255 -28.24 -0.61 0.30
N SER A 256 -27.64 0.30 -0.47
CA SER A 256 -28.23 1.62 -0.75
C SER A 256 -29.51 1.59 -1.60
N ASP A 257 -29.87 0.43 -2.17
CA ASP A 257 -31.14 0.22 -2.88
C ASP A 257 -32.24 -0.38 -1.98
N GLY A 258 -31.97 -0.50 -0.67
CA GLY A 258 -32.85 -1.09 0.33
C GLY A 258 -32.85 -2.62 0.34
N SER A 259 -32.05 -3.28 -0.51
CA SER A 259 -31.87 -4.72 -0.46
C SER A 259 -30.85 -5.12 0.61
N GLU A 260 -30.85 -6.41 0.94
CA GLU A 260 -29.93 -6.99 1.92
C GLU A 260 -29.14 -8.15 1.33
N LEU A 261 -27.91 -8.32 1.81
CA LEU A 261 -27.04 -9.42 1.43
C LEU A 261 -26.40 -10.04 2.67
N GLU A 262 -26.46 -11.36 2.78
CA GLU A 262 -25.76 -12.10 3.82
C GLU A 262 -24.52 -12.78 3.23
N THR A 263 -23.45 -12.85 4.04
CA THR A 263 -22.19 -13.52 3.67
C THR A 263 -21.48 -14.04 4.91
N GLU A 264 -20.56 -14.98 4.74
CA GLU A 264 -19.73 -15.48 5.84
C GLU A 264 -18.66 -14.46 6.26
N LYS A 265 -17.95 -13.88 5.28
CA LYS A 265 -16.93 -12.85 5.51
C LYS A 265 -17.11 -11.65 4.60
N VAL A 266 -16.59 -10.52 5.05
CA VAL A 266 -16.51 -9.27 4.30
C VAL A 266 -15.07 -8.79 4.25
N LEU A 267 -14.61 -8.33 3.09
CA LEU A 267 -13.41 -7.50 2.96
C LEU A 267 -13.84 -6.04 2.76
N LEU A 268 -13.43 -5.17 3.67
CA LEU A 268 -13.55 -3.72 3.53
C LEU A 268 -12.34 -3.16 2.76
N SER A 269 -12.56 -2.74 1.50
CA SER A 269 -11.52 -2.27 0.57
C SER A 269 -11.88 -0.93 -0.10
N VAL A 270 -12.29 0.05 0.72
CA VAL A 270 -12.78 1.36 0.26
C VAL A 270 -11.69 2.44 0.14
N GLY A 271 -10.43 2.03 0.06
CA GLY A 271 -9.28 2.94 -0.04
C GLY A 271 -8.41 2.96 1.21
N ARG A 272 -7.56 3.99 1.33
CA ARG A 272 -6.57 4.13 2.39
C ARG A 272 -6.48 5.59 2.85
N LYS A 273 -6.26 5.82 4.15
CA LYS A 273 -5.97 7.15 4.74
C LYS A 273 -4.52 7.25 5.18
N PRO A 274 -3.89 8.43 5.11
CA PRO A 274 -2.51 8.63 5.56
C PRO A 274 -2.41 8.53 7.08
N VAL A 275 -1.23 8.13 7.58
CA VAL A 275 -0.91 8.14 9.02
C VAL A 275 -0.18 9.44 9.34
N CYS A 276 -0.93 10.42 9.87
CA CYS A 276 -0.44 11.76 10.21
C CYS A 276 -0.77 12.12 11.66
N ASP A 277 -0.43 11.24 12.59
CA ASP A 277 -0.77 11.29 14.03
C ASP A 277 0.35 11.86 14.92
N LEU A 278 1.43 12.37 14.33
CA LEU A 278 2.50 13.04 15.05
C LEU A 278 2.00 14.35 15.68
N ASP A 279 2.30 14.54 16.96
CA ASP A 279 2.13 15.83 17.63
C ASP A 279 3.27 16.78 17.22
N TRP A 280 2.92 17.97 16.75
CA TRP A 280 3.85 18.94 16.18
C TRP A 280 3.99 20.17 17.07
N ILE A 281 5.20 20.38 17.60
CA ILE A 281 5.51 21.51 18.48
C ILE A 281 6.40 22.51 17.72
N GLY A 282 6.03 23.79 17.72
CA GLY A 282 6.79 24.83 17.00
C GLY A 282 6.53 24.91 15.48
N GLY A 283 5.45 24.28 15.01
CA GLY A 283 4.97 24.34 13.61
C GLY A 283 4.60 22.96 13.08
N LYS A 284 3.59 22.87 12.21
CA LYS A 284 3.14 21.61 11.60
C LYS A 284 3.17 21.69 10.06
N PRO A 285 3.45 20.58 9.36
CA PRO A 285 3.27 20.52 7.91
C PRO A 285 1.84 20.84 7.49
N GLU A 286 1.68 21.54 6.37
CA GLU A 286 0.39 21.74 5.74
C GLU A 286 -0.19 20.39 5.27
N THR A 287 -1.49 20.22 5.45
CA THR A 287 -2.20 19.01 5.03
C THR A 287 -3.43 19.35 4.18
N ASN A 288 -3.77 18.45 3.26
CA ASN A 288 -4.99 18.50 2.47
C ASN A 288 -5.69 17.14 2.55
N LYS A 289 -6.92 17.11 3.05
CA LYS A 289 -7.68 15.87 3.32
C LYS A 289 -6.87 14.84 4.14
N GLY A 290 -6.08 15.32 5.10
CA GLY A 290 -5.22 14.51 5.95
C GLY A 290 -3.85 14.14 5.36
N PHE A 291 -3.62 14.31 4.07
CA PHE A 291 -2.32 14.03 3.43
C PHE A 291 -1.36 15.21 3.58
N ILE A 292 -0.07 14.95 3.79
CA ILE A 292 0.95 15.99 3.89
C ILE A 292 1.21 16.58 2.50
N VAL A 293 1.08 17.90 2.38
CA VAL A 293 1.35 18.62 1.14
C VAL A 293 2.87 18.70 0.94
N ILE A 294 3.30 18.37 -0.27
CA ILE A 294 4.71 18.43 -0.68
C ILE A 294 4.89 19.12 -2.03
N ASN A 295 6.04 19.77 -2.20
CA ASN A 295 6.52 20.28 -3.48
C ASN A 295 7.20 19.18 -4.33
N GLU A 296 7.77 19.54 -5.48
CA GLU A 296 8.45 18.63 -6.42
C GLU A 296 9.71 17.98 -5.85
N LYS A 297 10.28 18.57 -4.79
CA LYS A 297 11.44 18.08 -4.03
C LYS A 297 11.03 17.28 -2.79
N MET A 298 9.74 16.96 -2.66
CA MET A 298 9.16 16.23 -1.52
C MET A 298 9.30 16.98 -0.18
N GLN A 299 9.59 18.28 -0.22
CA GLN A 299 9.64 19.14 0.97
C GLN A 299 8.23 19.52 1.39
N THR A 300 8.01 19.54 2.70
CA THR A 300 6.77 20.05 3.30
C THR A 300 6.81 21.58 3.43
N SER A 301 5.81 22.19 4.04
CA SER A 301 5.82 23.61 4.41
C SER A 301 6.83 23.96 5.52
N LEU A 302 7.40 22.97 6.21
CA LEU A 302 8.46 23.17 7.20
C LEU A 302 9.83 22.89 6.58
N ASP A 303 10.71 23.89 6.63
CA ASP A 303 12.09 23.72 6.19
C ASP A 303 12.79 22.62 6.99
N GLY A 304 13.59 21.81 6.30
CA GLY A 304 14.22 20.61 6.86
C GLY A 304 13.31 19.38 7.03
N VAL A 305 12.00 19.49 6.75
CA VAL A 305 11.05 18.37 6.84
C VAL A 305 10.57 17.94 5.44
N TYR A 306 10.73 16.65 5.16
CA TYR A 306 10.29 15.99 3.93
C TYR A 306 9.20 14.97 4.24
N ALA A 307 8.35 14.68 3.26
CA ALA A 307 7.38 13.59 3.36
C ALA A 307 7.38 12.74 2.08
N ILE A 308 7.32 11.41 2.24
CA ILE A 308 7.42 10.46 1.13
C ILE A 308 6.42 9.30 1.29
N GLY A 309 6.07 8.71 0.15
CA GLY A 309 5.13 7.59 0.05
C GLY A 309 3.70 7.99 0.32
N ASP A 310 2.92 7.03 0.80
CA ASP A 310 1.47 7.13 0.90
C ASP A 310 0.97 8.32 1.74
N VAL A 311 1.75 8.76 2.73
CA VAL A 311 1.41 9.89 3.61
C VAL A 311 1.20 11.20 2.83
N THR A 312 1.77 11.29 1.62
CA THR A 312 1.68 12.47 0.73
C THR A 312 0.43 12.48 -0.15
N GLY A 313 -0.23 11.33 -0.32
CA GLY A 313 -1.40 11.20 -1.20
C GLY A 313 -1.10 11.34 -2.69
N LYS A 314 0.17 11.48 -3.11
CA LYS A 314 0.53 11.68 -4.53
C LYS A 314 0.24 10.44 -5.38
N MET A 315 0.77 9.30 -4.96
CA MET A 315 0.49 8.00 -5.55
C MET A 315 0.89 6.90 -4.56
N LEU A 316 -0.08 6.13 -4.07
CA LEU A 316 0.09 5.15 -2.99
C LEU A 316 0.65 3.83 -3.55
N LEU A 317 1.88 3.88 -4.07
CA LEU A 317 2.57 2.74 -4.67
C LEU A 317 3.99 2.62 -4.10
N ALA A 318 4.41 1.38 -3.82
CA ALA A 318 5.70 1.11 -3.20
C ALA A 318 6.89 1.66 -4.00
N HIS A 319 6.91 1.46 -5.32
CA HIS A 319 7.97 1.99 -6.18
C HIS A 319 7.96 3.52 -6.28
N THR A 320 6.81 4.18 -6.09
CA THR A 320 6.75 5.64 -5.94
C THR A 320 7.41 6.06 -4.65
N ALA A 321 7.04 5.43 -3.53
CA ALA A 321 7.61 5.74 -2.21
C ALA A 321 9.13 5.54 -2.19
N SER A 322 9.61 4.41 -2.72
CA SER A 322 11.04 4.10 -2.90
C SER A 322 11.74 5.20 -3.70
N LYS A 323 11.20 5.56 -4.88
CA LYS A 323 11.80 6.60 -5.72
C LYS A 323 11.84 7.95 -5.04
N GLN A 324 10.75 8.35 -4.36
CA GLN A 324 10.71 9.57 -3.55
C GLN A 324 11.78 9.56 -2.46
N GLY A 325 11.95 8.44 -1.73
CA GLY A 325 12.99 8.29 -0.71
C GLY A 325 14.41 8.47 -1.27
N LEU A 326 14.69 7.92 -2.45
CA LEU A 326 15.98 8.12 -3.13
C LEU A 326 16.22 9.59 -3.52
N LEU A 327 15.19 10.29 -3.99
CA LEU A 327 15.29 11.70 -4.36
C LEU A 327 15.50 12.59 -3.13
N VAL A 328 14.77 12.35 -2.04
CA VAL A 328 14.97 13.10 -0.78
C VAL A 328 16.37 12.89 -0.21
N ALA A 329 16.91 11.67 -0.28
CA ALA A 329 18.27 11.42 0.17
C ALA A 329 19.32 12.21 -0.65
N GLU A 330 19.12 12.35 -1.97
CA GLU A 330 19.98 13.20 -2.81
C GLU A 330 19.78 14.69 -2.51
N GLN A 331 18.54 15.12 -2.28
CA GLN A 331 18.23 16.51 -1.92
C GLN A 331 18.90 16.92 -0.60
N ILE A 332 18.83 16.07 0.43
CA ILE A 332 19.49 16.33 1.72
C ILE A 332 21.02 16.38 1.55
N LYS A 333 21.60 15.44 0.79
CA LYS A 333 23.04 15.46 0.48
C LYS A 333 23.45 16.76 -0.20
N ALA A 334 22.69 17.19 -1.20
CA ALA A 334 22.98 18.42 -1.92
C ALA A 334 22.92 19.64 -1.00
N THR A 335 21.87 19.75 -0.17
CA THR A 335 21.74 20.80 0.85
C THR A 335 22.92 20.82 1.82
N LEU A 336 23.34 19.66 2.35
CA LEU A 336 24.47 19.55 3.28
C LEU A 336 25.82 19.97 2.66
N HIS A 337 25.95 19.91 1.34
CA HIS A 337 27.15 20.31 0.61
C HIS A 337 27.04 21.69 -0.05
N ASP A 338 25.97 22.44 0.20
CA ASP A 338 25.66 23.72 -0.45
C ASP A 338 25.71 23.61 -1.99
N LYS A 339 25.04 22.57 -2.51
CA LYS A 339 24.95 22.26 -3.94
C LYS A 339 23.50 22.06 -4.37
N GLU A 340 23.27 22.16 -5.67
CA GLU A 340 22.01 21.73 -6.27
C GLU A 340 21.94 20.20 -6.37
N ALA A 341 20.74 19.66 -6.14
CA ALA A 341 20.50 18.23 -6.27
C ALA A 341 20.53 17.82 -7.75
N LEU A 342 21.32 16.80 -8.07
CA LEU A 342 21.52 16.34 -9.45
C LEU A 342 20.49 15.27 -9.82
N HIS A 343 19.20 15.63 -9.84
CA HIS A 343 18.14 14.75 -10.30
C HIS A 343 17.01 15.52 -11.00
N HIS A 344 16.30 14.83 -11.89
CA HIS A 344 15.06 15.35 -12.46
C HIS A 344 13.90 15.23 -11.47
N ASN A 345 12.90 16.09 -11.65
CA ASN A 345 11.64 15.97 -10.91
C ASN A 345 10.95 14.63 -11.22
N LEU A 346 10.22 14.10 -10.25
CA LEU A 346 9.43 12.90 -10.45
C LEU A 346 8.22 13.21 -11.33
N ILE A 347 8.16 12.59 -12.50
CA ILE A 347 7.03 12.71 -13.42
C ILE A 347 6.03 11.61 -13.10
N TYR A 348 4.99 11.93 -12.34
CA TYR A 348 4.03 10.95 -11.84
C TYR A 348 3.25 10.22 -12.95
N SER A 349 3.02 10.86 -14.10
CA SER A 349 2.41 10.20 -15.26
C SER A 349 3.26 9.06 -15.81
N ASN A 350 4.58 9.06 -15.59
CA ASN A 350 5.48 8.00 -16.06
C ASN A 350 5.58 6.83 -15.07
N ILE A 351 4.83 6.86 -13.98
CA ILE A 351 4.84 5.79 -12.98
C ILE A 351 3.84 4.71 -13.42
N PRO A 352 4.30 3.45 -13.61
CA PRO A 352 3.41 2.38 -13.99
C PRO A 352 2.48 1.98 -12.83
N ARG A 353 1.28 1.56 -13.19
CA ARG A 353 0.28 0.96 -12.29
C ARG A 353 0.02 -0.46 -12.73
N CYS A 354 -0.28 -1.33 -11.77
CA CYS A 354 -0.56 -2.73 -12.01
C CYS A 354 -1.61 -3.24 -11.02
N THR A 355 -2.48 -4.13 -11.52
CA THR A 355 -3.47 -4.89 -10.75
C THR A 355 -3.32 -6.35 -11.14
N PHE A 356 -2.98 -7.18 -10.15
CA PHE A 356 -2.62 -8.58 -10.36
C PHE A 356 -3.83 -9.50 -10.23
N THR A 357 -4.79 -9.31 -11.12
CA THR A 357 -5.96 -10.17 -11.33
C THR A 357 -5.69 -11.21 -12.41
N TYR A 358 -6.68 -12.06 -12.72
CA TYR A 358 -6.65 -12.93 -13.90
C TYR A 358 -7.73 -12.51 -14.91
N PRO A 359 -7.39 -11.81 -16.02
CA PRO A 359 -6.05 -11.40 -16.46
C PRO A 359 -5.49 -10.22 -15.65
N GLU A 360 -4.16 -10.02 -15.71
CA GLU A 360 -3.51 -8.85 -15.13
C GLU A 360 -3.89 -7.56 -15.88
N VAL A 361 -3.86 -6.44 -15.17
CA VAL A 361 -3.98 -5.11 -15.76
C VAL A 361 -2.71 -4.32 -15.48
N GLY A 362 -2.14 -3.71 -16.52
CA GLY A 362 -0.99 -2.81 -16.41
C GLY A 362 -1.21 -1.56 -17.25
N SER A 363 -0.80 -0.40 -16.72
CA SER A 363 -0.90 0.88 -17.42
C SER A 363 0.22 1.84 -17.02
N VAL A 364 0.50 2.81 -17.88
CA VAL A 364 1.41 3.93 -17.62
C VAL A 364 0.97 5.11 -18.48
N GLY A 365 1.19 6.33 -18.00
CA GLY A 365 0.75 7.53 -18.71
C GLY A 365 -0.71 7.90 -18.43
N LEU A 366 -1.23 8.70 -19.35
CA LEU A 366 -2.60 9.18 -19.35
C LEU A 366 -3.54 8.11 -19.93
N THR A 367 -4.75 8.05 -19.41
CA THR A 367 -5.87 7.35 -20.03
C THR A 367 -6.30 8.03 -21.33
N GLU A 368 -7.12 7.36 -22.15
CA GLU A 368 -7.66 7.91 -23.38
C GLU A 368 -8.45 9.22 -23.10
N SER A 369 -9.23 9.24 -22.02
CA SER A 369 -10.00 10.42 -21.60
C SER A 369 -9.12 11.59 -21.17
N GLU A 370 -8.12 11.33 -20.32
CA GLU A 370 -7.19 12.37 -19.86
C GLU A 370 -6.36 12.94 -21.01
N ALA A 371 -5.92 12.08 -21.95
CA ALA A 371 -5.17 12.52 -23.12
C ALA A 371 -6.01 13.39 -24.06
N LYS A 372 -7.29 13.06 -24.27
CA LYS A 372 -8.23 13.92 -25.04
C LYS A 372 -8.46 15.26 -24.36
N GLU A 373 -8.64 15.26 -23.04
CA GLU A 373 -8.81 16.50 -22.27
C GLU A 373 -7.58 17.40 -22.37
N GLN A 374 -6.38 16.81 -22.30
CA GLN A 374 -5.13 17.58 -22.32
C GLN A 374 -4.67 18.00 -23.72
N TYR A 375 -4.89 17.17 -24.76
CA TYR A 375 -4.30 17.38 -26.09
C TYR A 375 -5.32 17.49 -27.24
N GLY A 376 -6.61 17.25 -26.98
CA GLY A 376 -7.64 17.26 -28.00
C GLY A 376 -7.66 15.98 -28.85
N GLU A 377 -7.23 16.07 -30.11
CA GLU A 377 -7.20 14.91 -31.01
C GLU A 377 -6.07 13.94 -30.63
N ILE A 378 -6.40 12.66 -30.52
CA ILE A 378 -5.45 11.58 -30.22
C ILE A 378 -5.59 10.44 -31.23
N ILE A 379 -4.52 9.66 -31.36
CA ILE A 379 -4.50 8.43 -32.17
C ILE A 379 -4.41 7.24 -31.22
N THR A 380 -5.37 6.31 -31.32
CA THR A 380 -5.39 5.08 -30.50
C THR A 380 -5.21 3.85 -31.36
N GLY A 381 -4.40 2.90 -30.90
CA GLY A 381 -4.19 1.59 -31.53
C GLY A 381 -4.57 0.47 -30.57
N ARG A 382 -5.19 -0.60 -31.10
CA ARG A 382 -5.66 -1.77 -30.34
C ARG A 382 -5.15 -3.04 -31.00
N PHE A 383 -4.72 -4.01 -30.20
CA PHE A 383 -4.08 -5.25 -30.65
C PHE A 383 -4.63 -6.47 -29.93
#